data_AF-A0ABC8UCW5-F1
#
_entry.id   AF-A0ABC8UCW5-F1
#
_cell.length_a   1.000
_cell.length_b   1.000
_cell.length_c   1.000
_cell.angle_alpha   90.00
_cell.angle_beta   90.00
_cell.angle_gamma   90.00
#
_symmetry.space_group_name_H-M   'P 1'
#
loop_
_entity.id
_entity.type
_entity.pdbx_description
1 polymer ?
#
loop_
_entity_poly.entity_id
_entity_poly.type
_entity_poly.pdbx_seq_one_letter_code
_entity_poly.pdbx_strand_id
1 'polypeptide(L)' 'MKGANALPNSQMHMQIIYSGAILEVCMRKLVFYPEIVGFIEEEKDKFPSVKVQYAYNSPPKLIMLDDDGQHKETI' A
#
# COMPACT_ATOMS: atom_id res chain seq x y z
N MET A 1 14.80 51.84 1.33
CA MET A 1 15.65 50.99 2.19
C MET A 1 14.77 49.91 2.80
N LYS A 2 15.12 48.62 2.57
CA LYS A 2 14.84 47.40 3.37
C LYS A 2 13.40 47.21 3.94
N GLY A 3 12.71 46.09 3.76
CA GLY A 3 13.15 44.77 3.32
C GLY A 3 11.95 43.85 3.14
N ALA A 4 12.16 42.81 2.33
CA ALA A 4 11.25 41.71 2.15
C ALA A 4 11.08 40.96 3.49
N ASN A 5 9.83 40.71 3.89
CA ASN A 5 9.55 39.64 4.82
C ASN A 5 9.26 38.38 4.01
N ALA A 6 10.22 37.47 4.07
CA ALA A 6 10.17 36.14 3.49
C ALA A 6 9.01 35.32 4.10
N LEU A 7 8.39 34.48 3.26
CA LEU A 7 7.66 33.30 3.71
C LEU A 7 8.68 32.21 4.04
N PRO A 8 8.59 31.55 5.21
CA PRO A 8 9.12 30.20 5.27
C PRO A 8 8.24 29.30 6.14
N ASN A 9 7.39 28.50 5.51
CA ASN A 9 7.50 27.04 5.59
C ASN A 9 6.40 26.40 4.74
N SER A 10 6.68 26.18 3.45
CA SER A 10 6.03 25.08 2.75
C SER A 10 6.67 23.81 3.28
N GLN A 11 6.21 23.32 4.43
CA GLN A 11 6.39 21.92 4.76
C GLN A 11 5.56 21.14 3.74
N MET A 12 6.16 20.81 2.60
CA MET A 12 5.64 19.73 1.76
C MET A 12 5.75 18.48 2.61
N HIS A 13 4.68 18.18 3.34
CA HIS A 13 4.44 16.83 3.79
C HIS A 13 4.49 15.98 2.52
N MET A 14 5.56 15.21 2.34
CA MET A 14 5.67 14.23 1.28
C MET A 14 4.59 13.19 1.56
N GLN A 15 3.36 13.48 1.13
CA GLN A 15 2.29 12.51 1.13
C GLN A 15 2.81 11.39 0.26
N ILE A 16 3.11 10.25 0.87
CA ILE A 16 3.52 9.09 0.09
C ILE A 16 2.26 8.67 -0.66
N ILE A 17 2.16 9.11 -1.91
CA ILE A 17 1.11 8.68 -2.81
C ILE A 17 1.52 7.29 -3.29
N TYR A 18 0.63 6.34 -3.06
CA TYR A 18 0.70 5.00 -3.62
C TYR A 18 -0.44 4.88 -4.63
N SER A 19 -0.14 4.38 -5.81
CA SER A 19 -1.16 4.20 -6.85
C SER A 19 -1.96 2.91 -6.64
N GLY A 20 -1.40 1.97 -5.87
CA GLY A 20 -2.01 0.70 -5.55
C GLY A 20 -1.18 -0.15 -4.59
N ALA A 21 -1.63 -1.38 -4.37
CA ALA A 21 -0.94 -2.34 -3.53
C ALA A 21 -1.15 -3.78 -4.00
N ILE A 22 -0.23 -4.67 -3.66
CA ILE A 22 -0.38 -6.13 -3.83
C ILE A 22 -0.37 -6.76 -2.45
N LEU A 23 -1.48 -7.40 -2.09
CA LEU A 23 -1.56 -8.32 -0.96
C LEU A 23 -1.02 -9.68 -1.43
N GLU A 24 0.25 -9.93 -1.15
CA GLU A 24 0.89 -11.22 -1.47
C GLU A 24 0.67 -12.19 -0.30
N VAL A 25 0.09 -13.35 -0.57
CA VAL A 25 -0.30 -14.34 0.45
C VAL A 25 -0.02 -15.77 -0.01
N CYS A 26 0.22 -16.67 0.93
CA CYS A 26 0.20 -18.11 0.64
C CYS A 26 -1.17 -18.71 0.97
N MET A 27 -1.82 -19.32 -0.02
CA MET A 27 -3.17 -19.90 0.12
C MET A 27 -3.26 -20.91 1.28
N ARG A 28 -2.22 -21.71 1.51
CA ARG A 28 -2.18 -22.70 2.61
C ARG A 28 -1.99 -22.08 4.00
N LYS A 29 -1.56 -20.82 4.08
CA LYS A 29 -1.38 -20.10 5.34
C LYS A 29 -2.59 -19.24 5.70
N LEU A 30 -3.50 -18.97 4.77
CA LEU A 30 -4.65 -18.08 4.99
C LEU A 30 -5.58 -18.52 6.14
N VAL A 31 -5.67 -19.81 6.43
CA VAL A 31 -6.42 -20.34 7.59
C VAL A 31 -5.95 -19.74 8.92
N PHE A 32 -4.70 -19.27 8.99
CA PHE A 32 -4.14 -18.62 10.19
C PHE A 32 -4.40 -17.11 10.25
N TYR A 33 -4.97 -16.52 9.20
CA TYR A 33 -5.20 -15.08 9.06
C TYR A 33 -6.67 -14.80 8.67
N PRO A 34 -7.62 -15.00 9.59
CA PRO A 34 -9.05 -14.87 9.28
C PRO A 34 -9.44 -13.48 8.78
N GLU A 35 -8.80 -12.43 9.29
CA GLU A 35 -9.03 -11.04 8.84
C GLU A 35 -8.62 -10.83 7.38
N ILE A 36 -7.53 -11.48 6.94
CA ILE A 36 -7.06 -11.41 5.55
C ILE A 36 -8.03 -12.16 4.62
N VAL A 37 -8.56 -13.30 5.07
CA VAL A 37 -9.60 -14.03 4.33
C VAL A 37 -10.86 -13.19 4.20
N GLY A 38 -11.35 -12.62 5.31
CA GLY A 38 -12.51 -11.72 5.29
C GLY A 38 -12.31 -10.53 4.34
N PHE A 39 -11.13 -9.90 4.37
CA PHE A 39 -10.80 -8.84 3.41
C PHE A 39 -10.87 -9.34 1.95
N ILE A 40 -10.27 -10.49 1.63
CA ILE A 40 -10.24 -11.04 0.27
C ILE A 40 -11.65 -11.37 -0.23
N GLU A 41 -12.50 -11.94 0.62
CA GLU A 41 -13.82 -12.45 0.23
C GLU A 41 -14.92 -11.38 0.26
N GLU A 42 -14.87 -10.43 1.20
CA GLU A 42 -15.99 -9.51 1.47
C GLU A 42 -15.71 -8.05 1.10
N GLU A 43 -14.43 -7.64 1.12
CA GLU A 43 -14.08 -6.23 1.01
C GLU A 43 -13.25 -5.87 -0.22
N LYS A 44 -12.51 -6.83 -0.78
CA LYS A 44 -11.52 -6.61 -1.83
C LYS A 44 -12.05 -5.83 -3.03
N ASP A 45 -13.32 -6.04 -3.40
CA ASP A 45 -13.96 -5.37 -4.53
C ASP A 45 -14.17 -3.88 -4.31
N LYS A 46 -14.20 -3.42 -3.05
CA LYS A 46 -14.23 -2.00 -2.69
C LYS A 46 -12.88 -1.31 -2.94
N PHE A 47 -11.80 -2.09 -3.13
CA PHE A 47 -10.43 -1.61 -3.30
C PHE A 47 -9.85 -2.05 -4.65
N PRO A 48 -10.21 -1.38 -5.76
CA PRO A 48 -9.79 -1.76 -7.12
C PRO A 48 -8.28 -1.64 -7.34
N SER A 49 -7.61 -0.74 -6.63
CA SER A 49 -6.15 -0.54 -6.71
C SER A 49 -5.35 -1.58 -5.90
N VAL A 50 -6.01 -2.41 -5.11
CA VAL A 50 -5.37 -3.54 -4.43
C VAL A 50 -5.47 -4.77 -5.34
N LYS A 51 -4.41 -5.57 -5.43
CA LYS A 51 -4.42 -6.88 -6.09
C LYS A 51 -4.05 -7.96 -5.08
N VAL A 52 -4.58 -9.16 -5.26
CA VAL A 52 -4.19 -10.32 -4.44
C VAL A 52 -3.27 -11.19 -5.28
N GLN A 53 -2.09 -11.50 -4.76
CA GLN A 53 -1.13 -12.38 -5.41
C GLN A 53 -0.86 -13.60 -4.54
N TYR A 54 -1.13 -14.79 -5.09
CA TYR A 54 -0.88 -16.02 -4.38
C TYR A 54 0.54 -16.51 -4.66
N ALA A 55 1.39 -16.54 -3.63
CA ALA A 55 2.79 -16.97 -3.71
C ALA A 55 3.07 -18.11 -2.73
N TYR A 56 3.74 -19.16 -3.22
CA TYR A 56 4.06 -20.33 -2.41
C TYR A 56 5.02 -19.97 -1.26
N ASN A 57 4.69 -20.44 -0.05
CA ASN A 57 5.44 -20.21 1.19
C ASN A 57 5.60 -18.73 1.62
N SER A 58 5.03 -17.78 0.89
CA SER A 58 5.11 -16.37 1.27
C SER A 58 4.29 -16.08 2.52
N PRO A 59 4.84 -15.35 3.51
CA PRO A 59 4.02 -14.76 4.56
C PRO A 59 3.08 -13.70 3.95
N PRO A 60 1.92 -13.42 4.57
CA PRO A 60 1.12 -12.28 4.16
C PRO A 60 1.95 -10.99 4.24
N LYS A 61 1.99 -10.23 3.15
CA LYS A 61 2.68 -8.94 3.10
C LYS A 61 1.96 -8.00 2.15
N LEU A 62 2.01 -6.71 2.44
CA LEU A 62 1.44 -5.67 1.60
C LEU A 62 2.55 -4.96 0.85
N ILE A 63 2.59 -5.14 -0.46
CA ILE A 63 3.56 -4.50 -1.35
C ILE A 63 2.92 -3.21 -1.87
N MET A 64 3.43 -2.07 -1.47
CA MET A 64 2.93 -0.77 -1.90
C MET A 64 3.55 -0.38 -3.25
N LEU A 65 2.72 0.12 -4.17
CA LEU A 65 3.15 0.49 -5.52
C LEU A 65 3.18 2.01 -5.73
N ASP A 66 4.17 2.50 -6.47
CA ASP A 66 4.22 3.89 -6.94
C ASP A 66 3.36 4.13 -8.18
N ASP A 67 3.34 5.35 -8.71
CA ASP A 67 2.52 5.75 -9.86
C ASP A 67 2.84 5.00 -11.16
N ASP A 68 4.06 4.45 -11.28
CA ASP A 68 4.47 3.60 -12.40
C ASP A 68 4.12 2.11 -12.16
N GLY A 69 3.46 1.79 -11.03
CA GLY A 69 3.13 0.44 -10.62
C GLY A 69 4.33 -0.36 -10.12
N GLN A 70 5.45 0.31 -9.82
CA GLN A 70 6.67 -0.32 -9.32
C GLN A 70 6.63 -0.46 -7.80
N HIS A 71 7.38 -1.43 -7.29
CA HIS A 71 7.49 -1.68 -5.86
C HIS A 71 8.16 -0.49 -5.16
N LYS A 72 7.44 0.12 -4.23
CA LYS A 72 7.93 1.21 -3.40
C LYS A 72 8.41 0.71 -2.04
N GLU A 73 7.58 -0.07 -1.36
CA GLU A 73 7.94 -0.70 -0.08
C GLU A 73 7.06 -1.91 0.25
N THR A 74 7.42 -2.64 1.31
CA THR A 74 6.66 -3.78 1.82
C THR A 74 6.38 -3.58 3.30
N ILE A 75 5.12 -3.78 3.69
CA ILE A 75 4.62 -3.79 5.08
C ILE A 75 4.29 -5.23 5.46
#